data_AF-A0A3N4PYD6-F1
#
_entry.id   AF-A0A3N4PYD6-F1
#
_cell.length_a   1.000
_cell.length_b   1.000
_cell.length_c   1.000
_cell.angle_alpha   90.00
_cell.angle_beta   90.00
_cell.angle_gamma   90.00
#
_symmetry.space_group_name_H-M   'P 1'
#
loop_
_entity.id
_entity.type
_entity.pdbx_description
1 polymer ?
#
loop_
_entity_poly.entity_id
_entity_poly.type
_entity_poly.pdbx_seq_one_letter_code
_entity_poly.pdbx_strand_id
1 'polypeptide(L)'
;MSVQSHYDNHLAAFYAWMTGNFDTKQKEQETYFTSKHIAPAGNGLALDLGAGHGLQTVSLANLGFSVFAVDFNQHLLSELNARTKGLPVRTILANLANTAQYTMDAELIVCMGDTLTHLDSVEQVTTLIGEWYKMLSPKGKLVLSFRDLTQELVQEERFIPVRAEDDRIHSCFLEYFPGYVKVFDILLEKQQGQWIQKVSSYRKLRLGIEQVKMMLTAAGFAVQDHEVISRMHYVVAAKPGA
;
A
#
# COMPACT_ATOMS: atom_id res chain seq x y z
N MET A 1 -4.81 1.83 19.35
CA MET A 1 -3.67 1.02 18.88
C MET A 1 -3.11 1.71 17.65
N SER A 2 -1.79 1.85 17.52
CA SER A 2 -1.18 2.38 16.30
C SER A 2 -1.23 1.33 15.18
N VAL A 3 -1.12 1.77 13.93
CA VAL A 3 -1.01 0.84 12.78
C VAL A 3 0.18 -0.10 12.97
N GLN A 4 1.33 0.44 13.39
CA GLN A 4 2.53 -0.35 13.66
C GLN A 4 2.28 -1.43 14.72
N SER A 5 1.68 -1.07 15.86
CA SER A 5 1.37 -2.05 16.91
C SER A 5 0.40 -3.13 16.44
N HIS A 6 -0.56 -2.79 15.57
CA HIS A 6 -1.46 -3.77 14.97
C HIS A 6 -0.72 -4.75 14.03
N TYR A 7 0.18 -4.25 13.18
CA TYR A 7 0.99 -5.10 12.30
C TYR A 7 1.91 -6.02 13.11
N ASP A 8 2.65 -5.47 14.06
CA ASP A 8 3.66 -6.22 14.82
C ASP A 8 3.08 -7.34 15.69
N ASN A 9 1.87 -7.14 16.22
CA ASN A 9 1.29 -8.07 17.22
C ASN A 9 0.11 -8.90 16.69
N HIS A 10 -0.37 -8.63 15.47
CA HIS A 10 -1.57 -9.29 14.95
C HIS A 10 -1.43 -9.60 13.47
N LEU A 11 -1.38 -8.58 12.61
CA LEU A 11 -1.58 -8.76 11.17
C LEU A 11 -0.43 -9.49 10.49
N ALA A 12 0.82 -9.16 10.84
CA ALA A 12 1.99 -9.72 10.17
C ALA A 12 2.01 -11.25 10.19
N ALA A 13 1.52 -11.87 11.26
CA ALA A 13 1.48 -13.33 11.43
C ALA A 13 0.56 -14.06 10.44
N PHE A 14 -0.38 -13.36 9.80
CA PHE A 14 -1.29 -13.95 8.81
C PHE A 14 -1.44 -13.12 7.55
N TYR A 15 -0.63 -12.08 7.36
CA TYR A 15 -0.74 -11.14 6.25
C TYR A 15 -0.55 -11.84 4.89
N ALA A 16 0.49 -12.67 4.76
CA ALA A 16 0.72 -13.46 3.54
C ALA A 16 -0.41 -14.46 3.24
N TRP A 17 -1.05 -15.01 4.27
CA TRP A 17 -2.24 -15.84 4.08
C TRP A 17 -3.45 -14.99 3.68
N MET A 18 -3.66 -13.82 4.28
CA MET A 18 -4.77 -12.94 3.92
C MET A 18 -4.71 -12.51 2.45
N THR A 19 -3.52 -12.14 1.97
CA THR A 19 -3.33 -11.49 0.66
C THR A 19 -3.61 -12.40 -0.53
N GLY A 20 -3.45 -13.71 -0.38
CA GLY A 20 -3.72 -14.64 -1.49
C GLY A 20 -2.57 -15.58 -1.79
N ASN A 21 -2.63 -16.18 -2.98
CA ASN A 21 -1.44 -16.72 -3.62
C ASN A 21 -0.56 -15.55 -4.06
N PHE A 22 0.68 -15.50 -3.55
CA PHE A 22 1.61 -14.42 -3.84
C PHE A 22 1.90 -14.28 -5.34
N ASP A 23 2.19 -15.36 -6.05
CA ASP A 23 2.61 -15.33 -7.45
C ASP A 23 1.49 -14.80 -8.35
N THR A 24 0.25 -15.22 -8.09
CA THR A 24 -0.94 -14.68 -8.77
C THR A 24 -1.07 -13.17 -8.53
N LYS A 25 -1.00 -12.74 -7.26
CA LYS A 25 -1.17 -11.33 -6.88
C LYS A 25 -0.03 -10.45 -7.39
N GLN A 26 1.19 -10.96 -7.38
CA GLN A 26 2.36 -10.29 -7.94
C GLN A 26 2.18 -10.11 -9.44
N LYS A 27 1.77 -11.16 -10.16
CA LYS A 27 1.54 -11.08 -11.61
C LYS A 27 0.42 -10.11 -11.98
N GLU A 28 -0.64 -10.01 -11.16
CA GLU A 28 -1.67 -8.97 -11.31
C GLU A 28 -1.04 -7.56 -11.23
N GLN A 29 -0.16 -7.30 -10.25
CA GLN A 29 0.53 -6.00 -10.13
C GLN A 29 1.47 -5.74 -11.31
N GLU A 30 2.23 -6.73 -11.76
CA GLU A 30 3.12 -6.61 -12.93
C GLU A 30 2.33 -6.30 -14.21
N THR A 31 1.18 -6.96 -14.39
CA THR A 31 0.27 -6.71 -15.51
C THR A 31 -0.29 -5.30 -15.45
N TYR A 32 -0.70 -4.84 -14.26
CA TYR A 32 -1.17 -3.47 -14.07
C TYR A 32 -0.08 -2.46 -14.46
N PHE A 33 1.14 -2.58 -13.93
CA PHE A 33 2.26 -1.70 -14.28
C PHE A 33 2.54 -1.70 -15.79
N THR A 34 2.54 -2.87 -16.41
CA THR A 34 2.73 -3.01 -17.87
C THR A 34 1.62 -2.29 -18.64
N SER A 35 0.36 -2.44 -18.26
CA SER A 35 -0.78 -1.76 -18.91
C SER A 35 -0.75 -0.25 -18.78
N LYS A 36 -0.07 0.28 -17.76
CA LYS A 36 0.14 1.72 -17.55
C LYS A 36 1.44 2.24 -18.13
N HIS A 37 2.12 1.42 -18.94
CA HIS A 37 3.42 1.74 -19.53
C HIS A 37 4.43 2.20 -18.47
N ILE A 38 4.48 1.49 -17.34
CA ILE A 38 5.46 1.67 -16.29
C ILE A 38 6.64 0.74 -16.58
N ALA A 39 7.74 1.35 -17.01
CA ALA A 39 9.02 0.71 -17.25
C ALA A 39 10.13 1.76 -17.05
N PRO A 40 11.38 1.34 -16.77
CA PRO A 40 12.50 2.27 -16.67
C PRO A 40 12.67 3.11 -17.94
N ALA A 41 12.81 4.43 -17.81
CA ALA A 41 13.02 5.34 -18.94
C ALA A 41 14.13 6.38 -18.69
N GLY A 42 14.60 6.48 -17.45
CA GLY A 42 15.65 7.37 -16.98
C GLY A 42 16.66 6.61 -16.15
N ASN A 43 16.71 6.89 -14.85
CA ASN A 43 17.75 6.34 -13.97
C ASN A 43 17.47 4.91 -13.46
N GLY A 44 16.32 4.32 -13.79
CA GLY A 44 15.94 2.97 -13.39
C GLY A 44 15.57 2.82 -11.92
N LEU A 45 15.52 3.89 -11.14
CA LEU A 45 15.28 3.84 -9.70
C LEU A 45 13.79 3.95 -9.37
N ALA A 46 13.30 2.98 -8.61
CA ALA A 46 11.95 2.98 -8.07
C ALA A 46 11.94 2.90 -6.54
N LEU A 47 11.03 3.64 -5.89
CA LEU A 47 10.70 3.48 -4.49
C LEU A 47 9.35 2.78 -4.34
N ASP A 48 9.31 1.70 -3.58
CA ASP A 48 8.08 1.04 -3.15
C ASP A 48 7.80 1.37 -1.69
N LEU A 49 6.78 2.19 -1.45
CA LEU A 49 6.47 2.80 -0.16
C LEU A 49 5.32 2.05 0.53
N GLY A 50 5.61 1.43 1.66
CA GLY A 50 4.74 0.44 2.30
C GLY A 50 4.79 -0.88 1.54
N ALA A 51 6.00 -1.36 1.25
CA ALA A 51 6.26 -2.49 0.37
C ALA A 51 5.67 -3.82 0.87
N GLY A 52 5.39 -3.93 2.17
CA GLY A 52 4.88 -5.14 2.80
C GLY A 52 5.75 -6.36 2.46
N HIS A 53 5.11 -7.46 2.05
CA HIS A 53 5.81 -8.68 1.62
C HIS A 53 6.30 -8.63 0.16
N GLY A 54 6.16 -7.49 -0.54
CA GLY A 54 6.86 -7.21 -1.80
C GLY A 54 6.10 -7.49 -3.10
N LEU A 55 4.76 -7.39 -3.14
CA LEU A 55 4.02 -7.58 -4.40
C LEU A 55 4.45 -6.58 -5.47
N GLN A 56 4.46 -5.29 -5.12
CA GLN A 56 4.88 -4.23 -6.03
C GLN A 56 6.38 -4.29 -6.27
N THR A 57 7.18 -4.45 -5.22
CA THR A 57 8.64 -4.57 -5.32
C THR A 57 9.09 -5.64 -6.32
N VAL A 58 8.57 -6.87 -6.23
CA VAL A 58 8.96 -7.96 -7.15
C VAL A 58 8.52 -7.64 -8.58
N SER A 59 7.31 -7.13 -8.76
CA SER A 59 6.80 -6.74 -10.08
C SER A 59 7.64 -5.65 -10.74
N LEU A 60 8.05 -4.63 -9.99
CA LEU A 60 8.90 -3.57 -10.52
C LEU A 60 10.31 -4.06 -10.85
N ALA A 61 10.89 -4.93 -10.01
CA ALA A 61 12.18 -5.56 -10.29
C ALA A 61 12.15 -6.41 -11.56
N ASN A 62 11.07 -7.18 -11.79
CA ASN A 62 10.86 -7.96 -13.01
C ASN A 62 10.74 -7.08 -14.26
N LEU A 63 10.21 -5.86 -14.12
CA LEU A 63 10.13 -4.85 -15.18
C LEU A 63 11.44 -4.10 -15.42
N GLY A 64 12.51 -4.43 -14.67
CA GLY A 64 13.86 -3.90 -14.86
C GLY A 64 14.24 -2.72 -13.97
N PHE A 65 13.39 -2.33 -13.01
CA PHE A 65 13.76 -1.30 -12.04
C PHE A 65 14.75 -1.84 -11.00
N SER A 66 15.63 -0.95 -10.52
CA SER A 66 16.31 -1.12 -9.24
C SER A 66 15.43 -0.54 -8.14
N VAL A 67 14.93 -1.39 -7.24
CA VAL A 67 13.86 -1.03 -6.31
C VAL A 67 14.38 -0.84 -4.90
N PHE A 68 14.03 0.28 -4.28
CA PHE A 68 14.19 0.52 -2.86
C PHE A 68 12.83 0.33 -2.17
N ALA A 69 12.69 -0.76 -1.43
CA ALA A 69 11.47 -1.16 -0.75
C ALA A 69 11.47 -0.62 0.69
N VAL A 70 10.53 0.27 1.02
CA VAL A 70 10.43 0.95 2.30
C VAL A 70 9.24 0.40 3.07
N ASP A 71 9.47 -0.09 4.28
CA ASP A 71 8.40 -0.50 5.19
C ASP A 71 8.87 -0.37 6.66
N PHE A 72 7.96 -0.19 7.60
CA PHE A 72 8.30 -0.12 9.02
C PHE A 72 8.33 -1.52 9.67
N ASN A 73 7.79 -2.54 9.02
CA ASN A 73 7.65 -3.88 9.59
C ASN A 73 8.81 -4.79 9.17
N GLN A 74 9.69 -5.11 10.13
CA GLN A 74 10.86 -5.95 9.91
C GLN A 74 10.53 -7.37 9.43
N HIS A 75 9.40 -7.94 9.88
CA HIS A 75 9.01 -9.30 9.49
C HIS A 75 8.67 -9.36 8.00
N LEU A 76 7.82 -8.44 7.52
CA LEU A 76 7.45 -8.33 6.10
C LEU A 76 8.67 -8.04 5.21
N LEU A 77 9.58 -7.15 5.65
CA LEU A 77 10.83 -6.92 4.92
C LEU A 77 11.74 -8.15 4.87
N SER A 78 11.71 -9.00 5.90
CA SER A 78 12.49 -10.24 5.90
C SER A 78 11.93 -11.25 4.88
N GLU A 79 10.61 -11.36 4.76
CA GLU A 79 9.96 -12.16 3.71
C GLU A 79 10.27 -11.62 2.32
N LEU A 80 10.18 -10.30 2.14
CA LEU A 80 10.52 -9.62 0.88
C LEU A 80 11.98 -9.89 0.48
N ASN A 81 12.93 -9.75 1.40
CA ASN A 81 14.34 -10.04 1.15
C ASN A 81 14.57 -11.51 0.75
N ALA A 82 13.88 -12.46 1.39
CA ALA A 82 13.99 -13.87 1.04
C ALA A 82 13.50 -14.13 -0.40
N ARG A 83 12.42 -13.46 -0.82
CA ARG A 83 11.83 -13.59 -2.16
C ARG A 83 12.65 -12.90 -3.26
N THR A 84 13.32 -11.80 -2.92
CA THR A 84 14.03 -10.94 -3.89
C THR A 84 15.52 -11.25 -4.01
N LYS A 85 15.97 -12.40 -3.48
CA LYS A 85 17.37 -12.81 -3.57
C LYS A 85 17.82 -12.91 -5.04
N GLY A 86 18.80 -12.10 -5.40
CA GLY A 86 19.33 -12.04 -6.78
C GLY A 86 18.64 -11.02 -7.68
N LEU A 87 17.60 -10.32 -7.20
CA LEU A 87 16.99 -9.17 -7.88
C LEU A 87 17.66 -7.86 -7.40
N PRO A 88 17.60 -6.77 -8.19
CA PRO A 88 18.14 -5.46 -7.82
C PRO A 88 17.22 -4.74 -6.82
N VAL A 89 17.03 -5.35 -5.65
CA VAL A 89 16.14 -4.85 -4.59
C VAL A 89 16.93 -4.57 -3.32
N ARG A 90 16.65 -3.43 -2.69
CA ARG A 90 17.17 -3.07 -1.37
C ARG A 90 16.04 -2.68 -0.43
N THR A 91 15.94 -3.33 0.72
CA THR A 91 14.97 -2.95 1.76
C THR A 91 15.49 -1.83 2.66
N ILE A 92 14.60 -0.93 3.06
CA ILE A 92 14.85 0.13 4.03
C ILE A 92 13.78 0.00 5.14
N LEU A 93 14.22 -0.30 6.36
CA LEU A 93 13.35 -0.29 7.53
C LEU A 93 13.12 1.17 7.97
N ALA A 94 11.99 1.74 7.58
CA ALA A 94 11.66 3.14 7.86
C ALA A 94 10.15 3.36 7.96
N ASN A 95 9.76 4.36 8.75
CA ASN A 95 8.39 4.86 8.71
C ASN A 95 8.20 5.70 7.45
N LEU A 96 7.12 5.44 6.71
CA LEU A 96 6.73 6.19 5.51
C LEU A 96 6.68 7.70 5.76
N ALA A 97 6.30 8.17 6.95
CA ALA A 97 6.24 9.59 7.27
C ALA A 97 7.62 10.26 7.41
N ASN A 98 8.73 9.50 7.42
CA ASN A 98 10.08 10.04 7.61
C ASN A 98 10.93 9.94 6.32
N THR A 99 10.64 10.81 5.36
CA THR A 99 11.30 10.85 4.03
C THR A 99 12.81 10.98 4.08
N ALA A 100 13.38 11.58 5.13
CA ALA A 100 14.83 11.71 5.30
C ALA A 100 15.58 10.36 5.29
N GLN A 101 14.90 9.25 5.63
CA GLN A 101 15.50 7.92 5.67
C GLN A 101 15.58 7.22 4.31
N TYR A 102 14.85 7.71 3.31
CA TYR A 102 14.72 7.08 2.00
C TYR A 102 14.71 8.08 0.84
N THR A 103 15.15 9.33 1.09
CA THR A 103 15.22 10.37 0.06
C THR A 103 16.24 10.02 -1.01
N MET A 104 15.82 10.10 -2.27
CA MET A 104 16.65 9.88 -3.45
C MET A 104 15.97 10.46 -4.68
N ASP A 105 16.75 10.66 -5.74
CA ASP A 105 16.24 11.03 -7.06
C ASP A 105 15.77 9.76 -7.78
N ALA A 106 14.47 9.47 -7.71
CA ALA A 106 13.85 8.29 -8.33
C ALA A 106 13.04 8.69 -9.56
N GLU A 107 12.92 7.81 -10.55
CA GLU A 107 11.99 8.06 -11.66
C GLU A 107 10.58 7.49 -11.40
N LEU A 108 10.44 6.60 -10.42
CA LEU A 108 9.16 6.03 -10.01
C LEU A 108 9.04 5.98 -8.48
N ILE A 109 7.89 6.40 -7.97
CA ILE A 109 7.46 6.14 -6.60
C ILE A 109 6.13 5.41 -6.68
N VAL A 110 5.97 4.33 -5.91
CA VAL A 110 4.68 3.65 -5.74
C VAL A 110 4.31 3.61 -4.26
N CYS A 111 3.04 3.88 -3.92
CA CYS A 111 2.47 3.68 -2.58
C CYS A 111 1.10 3.03 -2.76
N MET A 112 1.08 1.70 -2.71
CA MET A 112 -0.04 0.88 -3.17
C MET A 112 -0.58 -0.03 -2.04
N GLY A 113 -1.63 -0.78 -2.32
CA GLY A 113 -2.20 -1.73 -1.33
C GLY A 113 -2.92 -1.08 -0.15
N ASP A 114 -3.42 0.16 -0.30
CA ASP A 114 -4.13 0.93 0.74
C ASP A 114 -3.22 1.47 1.86
N THR A 115 -1.91 1.48 1.64
CA THR A 115 -0.92 2.07 2.56
C THR A 115 -1.20 3.55 2.86
N LEU A 116 -1.60 4.33 1.86
CA LEU A 116 -1.79 5.78 1.99
C LEU A 116 -2.82 6.15 3.10
N THR A 117 -3.87 5.35 3.27
CA THR A 117 -4.92 5.61 4.27
C THR A 117 -4.49 5.27 5.69
N HIS A 118 -3.34 4.62 5.89
CA HIS A 118 -2.78 4.34 7.20
C HIS A 118 -2.01 5.52 7.82
N LEU A 119 -1.81 6.61 7.08
CA LEU A 119 -1.20 7.84 7.59
C LEU A 119 -2.09 8.49 8.66
N ASP A 120 -1.48 9.31 9.52
CA ASP A 120 -2.15 9.84 10.71
C ASP A 120 -3.17 10.94 10.38
N SER A 121 -2.94 11.67 9.30
CA SER A 121 -3.82 12.78 8.91
C SER A 121 -3.77 13.11 7.41
N VAL A 122 -4.80 13.81 6.94
CA VAL A 122 -4.92 14.34 5.57
C VAL A 122 -3.81 15.35 5.26
N GLU A 123 -3.39 16.12 6.25
CA GLU A 123 -2.28 17.07 6.16
C GLU A 123 -0.97 16.33 5.94
N GLN A 124 -0.72 15.23 6.67
CA GLN A 124 0.46 14.40 6.48
C GLN A 124 0.51 13.77 5.07
N VAL A 125 -0.63 13.32 4.54
CA VAL A 125 -0.75 12.86 3.14
C VAL A 125 -0.33 13.98 2.18
N THR A 126 -0.85 15.19 2.39
CA THR A 126 -0.55 16.35 1.54
C THR A 126 0.94 16.70 1.57
N THR A 127 1.54 16.73 2.77
CA THR A 127 2.98 16.98 2.95
C THR A 127 3.82 15.94 2.23
N LEU A 128 3.51 14.65 2.40
CA LEU A 128 4.25 13.56 1.77
C LEU A 128 4.16 13.59 0.25
N ILE A 129 2.99 13.87 -0.32
CA ILE A 129 2.85 14.02 -1.79
C ILE A 129 3.79 15.13 -2.30
N GLY A 130 3.89 16.26 -1.59
CA GLY A 130 4.82 17.34 -1.93
C GLY A 130 6.29 16.96 -1.80
N GLU A 131 6.65 16.10 -0.84
CA GLU A 131 8.01 15.58 -0.68
C GLU A 131 8.35 14.57 -1.77
N TRP A 132 7.44 13.64 -2.08
CA TRP A 132 7.60 12.68 -3.17
C TRP A 132 7.72 13.38 -4.53
N TYR A 133 7.01 14.49 -4.75
CA TYR A 133 7.20 15.32 -5.95
C TYR A 133 8.64 15.82 -6.08
N LYS A 134 9.29 16.23 -4.98
CA LYS A 134 10.68 16.71 -4.99
C LYS A 134 11.67 15.58 -5.23
N MET A 135 11.37 14.38 -4.74
CA MET A 135 12.18 13.17 -4.92
C MET A 135 12.11 12.59 -6.34
N LEU A 136 11.06 12.88 -7.09
CA LEU A 136 10.95 12.41 -8.46
C LEU A 136 11.81 13.22 -9.43
N SER A 137 12.53 12.53 -10.31
CA SER A 137 13.18 13.14 -11.48
C SER A 137 12.13 13.79 -12.41
N PRO A 138 12.51 14.74 -13.29
CA PRO A 138 11.60 15.25 -14.31
C PRO A 138 10.99 14.11 -15.14
N LYS A 139 9.69 14.19 -15.44
CA LYS A 139 8.90 13.10 -16.07
C LYS A 139 8.71 11.84 -15.22
N GLY A 140 9.21 11.81 -13.99
CA GLY A 140 9.00 10.72 -13.05
C GLY A 140 7.53 10.57 -12.65
N LYS A 141 7.15 9.36 -12.22
CA LYS A 141 5.76 9.00 -11.93
C LYS A 141 5.55 8.64 -10.46
N LEU A 142 4.39 9.00 -9.95
CA LEU A 142 3.83 8.53 -8.68
C LEU A 142 2.63 7.64 -8.98
N VAL A 143 2.63 6.41 -8.45
CA VAL A 143 1.51 5.47 -8.55
C VAL A 143 0.93 5.23 -7.17
N LEU A 144 -0.36 5.49 -7.01
CA LEU A 144 -1.06 5.32 -5.74
C LEU A 144 -2.18 4.30 -5.89
N SER A 145 -2.43 3.52 -4.84
CA SER A 145 -3.70 2.80 -4.73
C SER A 145 -4.24 2.74 -3.32
N PHE A 146 -5.52 3.07 -3.15
CA PHE A 146 -6.18 3.11 -1.84
C PHE A 146 -7.69 2.95 -1.96
N ARG A 147 -8.34 2.58 -0.85
CA ARG A 147 -9.80 2.49 -0.78
C ARG A 147 -10.37 3.85 -0.41
N ASP A 148 -11.32 4.33 -1.21
CA ASP A 148 -12.10 5.51 -0.86
C ASP A 148 -13.11 5.13 0.23
N LEU A 149 -12.84 5.60 1.45
CA LEU A 149 -13.67 5.36 2.63
C LEU A 149 -14.53 6.58 3.00
N THR A 150 -14.69 7.54 2.08
CA THR A 150 -15.51 8.72 2.32
C THR A 150 -17.00 8.38 2.34
N GLN A 151 -17.43 7.43 1.50
CA GLN A 151 -18.78 6.88 1.57
C GLN A 151 -18.88 5.90 2.73
N GLU A 152 -19.81 6.18 3.65
CA GLU A 152 -20.08 5.30 4.79
C GLU A 152 -20.87 4.08 4.34
N LEU A 153 -20.42 2.90 4.76
CA LEU A 153 -21.19 1.66 4.72
C LEU A 153 -22.07 1.60 5.97
N VAL A 154 -23.31 1.18 5.80
CA VAL A 154 -24.31 1.17 6.88
C VAL A 154 -24.72 -0.25 7.25
N GLN A 155 -25.08 -0.46 8.52
CA GLN A 155 -25.64 -1.71 9.03
C GLN A 155 -24.80 -2.94 8.62
N GLU A 156 -25.38 -3.92 7.93
CA GLU A 156 -24.76 -5.19 7.57
C GLU A 156 -23.61 -5.03 6.56
N GLU A 157 -23.60 -3.95 5.75
CA GLU A 157 -22.54 -3.68 4.78
C GLU A 157 -21.18 -3.40 5.44
N ARG A 158 -21.18 -3.14 6.75
CA ARG A 158 -19.96 -2.89 7.54
C ARG A 158 -19.18 -4.16 7.85
N PHE A 159 -19.73 -5.34 7.56
CA PHE A 159 -19.08 -6.64 7.78
C PHE A 159 -18.54 -7.18 6.46
N ILE A 160 -17.22 -7.23 6.33
CA ILE A 160 -16.54 -7.58 5.08
C ILE A 160 -15.86 -8.94 5.25
N PRO A 161 -16.29 -9.98 4.52
CA PRO A 161 -15.50 -11.21 4.43
C PRO A 161 -14.21 -10.91 3.65
N VAL A 162 -13.06 -11.30 4.20
CA VAL A 162 -11.75 -11.09 3.55
C VAL A 162 -11.24 -12.40 2.96
N ARG A 163 -11.11 -13.44 3.79
CA ARG A 163 -10.69 -14.77 3.36
C ARG A 163 -11.24 -15.84 4.30
N ALA A 164 -11.61 -16.99 3.77
CA ALA A 164 -12.08 -18.13 4.56
C ALA A 164 -11.56 -19.45 3.97
N GLU A 165 -11.08 -20.30 4.86
CA GLU A 165 -10.66 -21.69 4.64
C GLU A 165 -11.23 -22.55 5.79
N ASP A 166 -11.09 -23.87 5.71
CA ASP A 166 -11.73 -24.82 6.62
C ASP A 166 -11.35 -24.63 8.11
N ASP A 167 -10.16 -24.12 8.38
CA ASP A 167 -9.59 -23.92 9.71
C ASP A 167 -9.27 -22.45 10.04
N ARG A 168 -9.53 -21.52 9.12
CA ARG A 168 -9.19 -20.11 9.30
C ARG A 168 -10.13 -19.17 8.55
N ILE A 169 -10.68 -18.18 9.26
CA ILE A 169 -11.58 -17.17 8.69
C ILE A 169 -11.10 -15.79 9.14
N HIS A 170 -10.96 -14.86 8.19
CA HIS A 170 -10.70 -13.46 8.46
C HIS A 170 -11.81 -12.60 7.85
N SER A 171 -12.39 -11.78 8.70
CA SER A 171 -13.36 -10.76 8.34
C SER A 171 -12.96 -9.42 8.95
N CYS A 172 -13.44 -8.34 8.35
CA CYS A 172 -13.33 -7.00 8.92
C CYS A 172 -14.70 -6.49 9.33
N PHE A 173 -14.75 -5.75 10.44
CA PHE A 173 -15.84 -4.84 10.76
C PHE A 173 -15.36 -3.40 10.64
N LEU A 174 -16.09 -2.57 9.91
CA LEU A 174 -15.76 -1.16 9.70
C LEU A 174 -16.60 -0.29 10.63
N GLU A 175 -15.97 0.62 11.36
CA GLU A 175 -16.66 1.62 12.17
C GLU A 175 -16.28 3.04 11.78
N TYR A 176 -17.26 3.77 11.27
CA TYR A 176 -17.07 5.09 10.70
C TYR A 176 -17.15 6.16 11.77
N PHE A 177 -16.18 7.06 11.74
CA PHE A 177 -16.11 8.26 12.56
C PHE A 177 -15.90 9.49 11.65
N PRO A 178 -16.05 10.71 12.18
CA PRO A 178 -15.58 11.90 11.48
C PRO A 178 -14.09 11.79 11.17
N GLY A 179 -13.73 11.89 9.88
CA GLY A 179 -12.34 11.90 9.39
C GLY A 179 -11.65 10.53 9.25
N TYR A 180 -12.11 9.48 9.95
CA TYR A 180 -11.47 8.16 9.89
C TYR A 180 -12.47 7.00 9.98
N VAL A 181 -12.04 5.83 9.53
CA VAL A 181 -12.69 4.54 9.77
C VAL A 181 -11.80 3.74 10.70
N LYS A 182 -12.37 3.22 11.78
CA LYS A 182 -11.73 2.19 12.61
C LYS A 182 -12.04 0.84 11.99
N VAL A 183 -11.00 0.14 11.56
CA VAL A 183 -11.10 -1.22 11.03
C VAL A 183 -10.83 -2.19 12.16
N PHE A 184 -11.75 -3.13 12.38
CA PHE A 184 -11.55 -4.25 13.29
C PHE A 184 -11.28 -5.50 12.46
N ASP A 185 -10.10 -6.06 12.60
CA ASP A 185 -9.79 -7.38 12.06
C ASP A 185 -10.22 -8.45 13.03
N ILE A 186 -11.01 -9.39 12.53
CA ILE A 186 -11.56 -10.51 13.28
C ILE A 186 -11.02 -11.78 12.63
N LEU A 187 -10.06 -12.42 13.30
CA LEU A 187 -9.47 -13.68 12.88
C LEU A 187 -10.04 -14.80 13.75
N LEU A 188 -10.66 -15.79 13.11
CA LEU A 188 -11.06 -17.05 13.71
C LEU A 188 -10.12 -18.15 13.24
N GLU A 189 -9.54 -18.91 14.17
CA GLU A 189 -8.65 -20.02 13.86
C GLU A 189 -9.08 -21.26 14.63
N LYS A 190 -9.12 -22.41 13.95
CA LYS A 190 -9.48 -23.68 14.58
C LYS A 190 -8.24 -24.29 15.25
N GLN A 191 -8.21 -24.30 16.57
CA GLN A 191 -7.14 -24.88 17.38
C GLN A 191 -7.68 -26.09 18.14
N GLN A 192 -7.09 -27.27 17.94
CA GLN A 192 -7.51 -28.52 18.59
C GLN A 192 -9.01 -28.82 18.42
N GLY A 193 -9.57 -28.49 17.25
CA GLY A 193 -10.99 -28.69 16.95
C GLY A 193 -11.94 -27.58 17.44
N GLN A 194 -11.45 -26.59 18.19
CA GLN A 194 -12.23 -25.47 18.71
C GLN A 194 -11.89 -24.18 17.96
N TRP A 195 -12.89 -23.33 17.71
CA TRP A 195 -12.66 -22.01 17.12
C TRP A 195 -12.20 -21.00 18.17
N ILE A 196 -11.05 -20.37 17.92
CA ILE A 196 -10.49 -19.31 18.75
C ILE A 196 -10.54 -18.00 17.97
N GLN A 197 -11.17 -16.98 18.56
CA GLN A 197 -11.24 -15.65 17.97
C GLN A 197 -10.13 -14.74 18.52
N LYS A 198 -9.49 -14.00 17.62
CA LYS A 198 -8.62 -12.87 17.95
C LYS A 198 -9.16 -11.64 17.21
N VAL A 199 -9.23 -10.51 17.91
CA VAL A 199 -9.67 -9.24 17.34
C VAL A 199 -8.61 -8.18 17.59
N SER A 200 -8.29 -7.42 16.55
CA SER A 200 -7.45 -6.23 16.65
C SER A 200 -8.07 -5.09 15.85
N SER A 201 -7.59 -3.86 16.05
CA SER A 201 -8.10 -2.73 15.28
C SER A 201 -7.06 -1.67 15.00
N TYR A 202 -7.24 -0.97 13.89
CA TYR A 202 -6.44 0.18 13.48
C TYR A 202 -7.34 1.25 12.84
N ARG A 203 -6.76 2.42 12.56
CA ARG A 203 -7.47 3.51 11.88
C ARG A 203 -7.02 3.62 10.43
N LYS A 204 -7.97 3.98 9.56
CA LYS A 204 -7.74 4.44 8.20
C LYS A 204 -8.39 5.80 8.00
N LEU A 205 -7.71 6.71 7.31
CA LEU A 205 -8.28 7.99 6.93
C LEU A 205 -9.46 7.79 5.97
N ARG A 206 -10.48 8.64 6.11
CA ARG A 206 -11.53 8.78 5.10
C ARG A 206 -11.02 9.72 4.01
N LEU A 207 -10.26 9.14 3.08
CA LEU A 207 -9.59 9.87 2.00
C LEU A 207 -10.32 9.63 0.69
N GLY A 208 -10.78 10.72 0.05
CA GLY A 208 -11.54 10.66 -1.20
C GLY A 208 -10.67 10.79 -2.44
N ILE A 209 -11.03 10.14 -3.55
CA ILE A 209 -10.24 10.21 -4.79
C ILE A 209 -10.06 11.63 -5.33
N GLU A 210 -11.12 12.43 -5.35
CA GLU A 210 -11.05 13.80 -5.85
C GLU A 210 -10.18 14.69 -4.94
N GLN A 211 -10.20 14.42 -3.63
CA GLN A 211 -9.30 15.07 -2.69
C GLN A 211 -7.83 14.76 -2.98
N VAL A 212 -7.50 13.50 -3.27
CA VAL A 212 -6.13 13.09 -3.63
C VAL A 212 -5.70 13.70 -4.96
N LYS A 213 -6.58 13.74 -5.98
CA LYS A 213 -6.27 14.41 -7.25
C LYS A 213 -5.97 15.91 -7.07
N MET A 214 -6.71 16.59 -6.20
CA MET A 214 -6.42 17.98 -5.83
C MET A 214 -5.06 18.12 -5.15
N MET A 215 -4.72 17.25 -4.19
CA MET A 215 -3.40 17.25 -3.53
C MET A 215 -2.26 17.03 -4.53
N LEU A 216 -2.41 16.06 -5.43
CA LEU A 216 -1.44 15.78 -6.50
C LEU A 216 -1.23 17.01 -7.39
N THR A 217 -2.33 17.63 -7.84
CA THR A 217 -2.28 18.82 -8.70
C THR A 217 -1.65 20.00 -7.97
N ALA A 218 -2.00 20.23 -6.70
CA ALA A 218 -1.42 21.29 -5.87
C ALA A 218 0.09 21.11 -5.63
N ALA A 219 0.57 19.86 -5.57
CA ALA A 219 2.00 19.55 -5.48
C ALA A 219 2.76 19.70 -6.81
N GLY A 220 2.04 19.84 -7.93
CA GLY A 220 2.62 20.03 -9.27
C GLY A 220 2.55 18.80 -10.17
N PHE A 221 1.89 17.71 -9.76
CA PHE A 221 1.68 16.55 -10.62
C PHE A 221 0.58 16.79 -11.66
N ALA A 222 0.72 16.16 -12.82
CA ALA A 222 -0.37 15.93 -13.76
C ALA A 222 -0.94 14.51 -13.55
N VAL A 223 -2.23 14.39 -13.24
CA VAL A 223 -2.91 13.09 -13.17
C VAL A 223 -3.09 12.55 -14.59
N GLN A 224 -2.44 11.43 -14.90
CA GLN A 224 -2.44 10.81 -16.23
C GLN A 224 -3.52 9.75 -16.39
N ASP A 225 -3.78 9.00 -15.32
CA ASP A 225 -4.71 7.88 -15.33
C ASP A 225 -5.35 7.70 -13.96
N HIS A 226 -6.61 7.30 -13.95
CA HIS A 226 -7.34 6.88 -12.76
C HIS A 226 -8.34 5.79 -13.15
N GLU A 227 -8.29 4.65 -12.45
CA GLU A 227 -9.28 3.60 -12.55
C GLU A 227 -9.64 3.02 -11.17
N VAL A 228 -10.67 2.16 -11.14
CA VAL A 228 -11.10 1.46 -9.92
C VAL A 228 -11.06 -0.04 -10.18
N ILE A 229 -10.20 -0.75 -9.44
CA ILE A 229 -10.04 -2.20 -9.52
C ILE A 229 -10.38 -2.77 -8.14
N SER A 230 -11.33 -3.70 -8.07
CA SER A 230 -11.72 -4.38 -6.82
C SER A 230 -12.00 -3.42 -5.65
N ARG A 231 -12.76 -2.34 -5.93
CA ARG A 231 -13.12 -1.27 -4.98
C ARG A 231 -11.93 -0.47 -4.43
N MET A 232 -10.80 -0.47 -5.12
CA MET A 232 -9.63 0.33 -4.80
C MET A 232 -9.36 1.27 -5.96
N HIS A 233 -9.11 2.53 -5.66
CA HIS A 233 -8.71 3.52 -6.65
C HIS A 233 -7.24 3.31 -6.96
N TYR A 234 -6.89 3.35 -8.24
CA TYR A 234 -5.54 3.32 -8.75
C TYR A 234 -5.30 4.61 -9.52
N VAL A 235 -4.23 5.33 -9.21
CA VAL A 235 -3.92 6.63 -9.81
C VAL A 235 -2.48 6.63 -10.28
N VAL A 236 -2.26 7.08 -11.51
CA VAL A 236 -0.93 7.39 -12.03
C VAL A 236 -0.84 8.90 -12.23
N ALA A 237 0.13 9.51 -11.56
CA ALA A 237 0.42 10.93 -11.67
C ALA A 237 1.88 11.12 -12.12
N ALA A 238 2.14 12.12 -12.97
CA ALA A 238 3.48 12.39 -13.48
C ALA A 238 3.94 13.79 -13.10
N LYS A 239 5.21 13.90 -12.74
CA LYS A 239 5.91 15.17 -12.61
C LYS A 239 6.15 15.72 -14.03
N PRO A 240 5.70 16.94 -14.35
CA PRO A 240 5.97 17.53 -15.66
C PRO A 240 7.46 17.56 -16.00
N GLY A 241 7.79 17.50 -17.30
CA GLY A 241 9.15 17.81 -17.76
C GLY A 241 9.45 19.29 -17.53
N ALA A 242 10.73 19.62 -17.30
CA ALA A 242 11.20 21.00 -17.34
C ALA A 242 11.01 21.63 -18.72
#